data_AF-A0A7Y3F2W4-F1
#
_entry.id   AF-A0A7Y3F2W4-F1
#
_cell.length_a   1.000
_cell.length_b   1.000
_cell.length_c   1.000
_cell.angle_alpha   90.00
_cell.angle_beta   90.00
_cell.angle_gamma   90.00
#
_symmetry.space_group_name_H-M   'P 1'
#
loop_
_entity.id
_entity.type
_entity.pdbx_description
1 polymer ?
#
loop_
_entity_poly.entity_id
_entity_poly.type
_entity_poly.pdbx_seq_one_letter_code
_entity_poly.pdbx_strand_id
1 'polypeptide(L)'
;KFSDSTYLYQWDITAITDSTSKVKVYVKDLDHSLKNKIEIPFFNTDFEKRTISTVREFNENLNEHIGKFRVKVIGKSELTSTYCAYVSVKTTQFGKAKGMMYNYPLLNTILAKNGIELNGRPFIEITQWDKETDSIEYDFCYPIIKSDSLPAHPDLKYKQFNSRNALKAIYNGNYITSDRAWYALMHYAEKNDIEFIDLPVEVFHNNPNMGDDALKWKAEIYLPLKNMDE
;
A
#
# COMPACT_ATOMS: atom_id res chain seq x y z
N LYS A 1 23.17 -25.73 -21.82
CA LYS A 1 23.82 -24.82 -20.86
C LYS A 1 23.56 -23.42 -21.37
N PHE A 2 22.70 -22.67 -20.71
CA PHE A 2 22.40 -21.29 -21.10
C PHE A 2 23.60 -20.42 -20.73
N SER A 3 24.04 -19.55 -21.63
CA SER A 3 24.97 -18.49 -21.27
C SER A 3 24.20 -17.47 -20.43
N ASP A 4 24.71 -17.15 -19.24
CA ASP A 4 24.12 -16.10 -18.43
C ASP A 4 24.37 -14.75 -19.12
N SER A 5 23.31 -14.20 -19.71
CA SER A 5 23.32 -12.86 -20.30
C SER A 5 22.45 -11.94 -19.46
N THR A 6 22.88 -10.69 -19.35
CA THR A 6 22.12 -9.65 -18.67
C THR A 6 21.11 -9.05 -19.65
N TYR A 7 19.83 -9.02 -19.25
CA TYR A 7 18.75 -8.44 -20.04
C TYR A 7 18.28 -7.13 -19.43
N LEU A 8 18.18 -6.09 -20.25
CA LEU A 8 17.54 -4.83 -19.91
C LEU A 8 16.09 -4.85 -20.42
N TYR A 9 15.13 -4.64 -19.50
CA TYR A 9 13.71 -4.50 -19.81
C TYR A 9 13.29 -3.04 -19.62
N GLN A 10 12.79 -2.42 -20.68
CA GLN A 10 12.19 -1.08 -20.63
C GLN A 10 10.69 -1.21 -20.88
N TRP A 11 9.91 -0.78 -19.90
CA TRP A 11 8.45 -0.88 -19.91
C TRP A 11 7.85 0.47 -20.31
N ASP A 12 7.02 0.48 -21.34
CA ASP A 12 6.23 1.62 -21.79
C ASP A 12 4.75 1.28 -21.56
N ILE A 13 4.12 2.00 -20.64
CA ILE A 13 2.76 1.74 -20.19
C ILE A 13 1.91 2.96 -20.55
N THR A 14 0.91 2.75 -21.40
CA THR A 14 -0.03 3.79 -21.82
C THR A 14 -1.43 3.42 -21.37
N ALA A 15 -2.09 4.29 -20.59
CA ALA A 15 -3.50 4.09 -20.24
C ALA A 15 -4.39 4.13 -21.51
N ILE A 16 -5.32 3.19 -21.62
CA ILE A 16 -6.35 3.16 -22.68
C ILE A 16 -7.69 3.60 -22.11
N THR A 17 -8.02 3.10 -20.92
CA THR A 17 -9.20 3.49 -20.15
C THR A 17 -8.81 3.66 -18.68
N ASP A 18 -9.77 3.99 -17.83
CA ASP A 18 -9.55 4.07 -16.37
C ASP A 18 -9.21 2.69 -15.73
N SER A 19 -9.43 1.58 -16.44
CA SER A 19 -9.17 0.23 -15.93
C SER A 19 -8.26 -0.63 -16.82
N THR A 20 -7.79 -0.11 -17.96
CA THR A 20 -6.96 -0.86 -18.91
C THR A 20 -5.79 -0.05 -19.43
N SER A 21 -4.65 -0.71 -19.59
CA SER A 21 -3.41 -0.13 -20.11
C SER A 21 -2.82 -1.00 -21.22
N LYS A 22 -2.24 -0.34 -22.22
CA LYS A 22 -1.35 -0.97 -23.20
C LYS A 22 0.05 -1.02 -22.61
N VAL A 23 0.63 -2.22 -22.55
CA VAL A 23 2.01 -2.39 -22.09
C VAL A 23 2.87 -2.83 -23.28
N LYS A 24 3.92 -2.07 -23.57
CA LYS A 24 4.98 -2.46 -24.50
C LYS A 24 6.25 -2.71 -23.70
N VAL A 25 6.92 -3.82 -23.98
CA VAL A 25 8.16 -4.20 -23.30
C VAL A 25 9.26 -4.27 -24.35
N TYR A 26 10.25 -3.39 -24.21
CA TYR A 26 11.45 -3.39 -25.03
C TYR A 26 12.54 -4.15 -24.29
N VAL A 27 13.11 -5.17 -24.93
CA VAL A 27 14.08 -6.06 -24.27
C VAL A 27 15.37 -6.08 -25.05
N LYS A 28 16.49 -5.90 -24.33
CA LYS A 28 17.83 -5.89 -24.91
C LYS A 28 18.72 -6.86 -24.15
N ASP A 29 19.28 -7.83 -24.87
CA ASP A 29 20.46 -8.59 -24.43
C ASP A 29 21.68 -7.67 -24.49
N LEU A 30 22.29 -7.40 -23.33
CA LEU A 30 23.43 -6.50 -23.23
C LEU A 30 24.70 -7.13 -23.81
N ASP A 31 24.82 -8.45 -23.75
CA ASP A 31 26.03 -9.19 -24.10
C ASP A 31 26.01 -9.63 -25.58
N HIS A 32 24.83 -9.89 -26.14
CA HIS A 32 24.67 -10.43 -27.49
C HIS A 32 23.76 -9.59 -28.42
N SER A 33 23.60 -8.29 -28.15
CA SER A 33 22.67 -7.41 -28.88
C SER A 33 22.82 -7.44 -30.41
N LEU A 34 24.05 -7.38 -30.92
CA LEU A 34 24.32 -7.36 -32.38
C LEU A 34 23.96 -8.70 -33.03
N LYS A 35 24.33 -9.81 -32.39
CA LYS A 35 24.02 -11.16 -32.86
C LYS A 35 22.50 -11.37 -32.92
N ASN A 36 21.78 -11.04 -31.84
CA ASN A 36 20.33 -11.19 -31.79
C ASN A 36 19.64 -10.34 -32.87
N LYS A 37 20.08 -9.10 -33.11
CA LYS A 37 19.50 -8.23 -34.17
C LYS A 37 19.61 -8.82 -35.56
N ILE A 38 20.69 -9.54 -35.86
CA ILE A 38 20.90 -10.18 -37.15
C ILE A 38 20.06 -11.47 -37.25
N GLU A 39 19.94 -12.23 -36.15
CA GLU A 39 19.28 -13.54 -36.17
C GLU A 39 17.74 -13.47 -36.11
N ILE A 40 17.16 -12.51 -35.36
CA ILE A 40 15.71 -12.38 -35.13
C ILE A 40 14.86 -12.38 -36.44
N PRO A 41 15.24 -11.68 -37.53
CA PRO A 41 14.45 -11.70 -38.75
C PRO A 41 14.38 -13.05 -39.47
N PHE A 42 15.32 -13.97 -39.18
CA PHE A 42 15.48 -15.23 -39.89
C PHE A 42 15.16 -16.46 -39.02
N PHE A 43 15.27 -16.33 -37.69
CA PHE A 43 15.14 -17.45 -36.76
C PHE A 43 14.47 -17.04 -35.45
N ASN A 44 13.68 -17.97 -34.89
CA ASN A 44 13.16 -17.86 -33.53
C ASN A 44 14.30 -18.13 -32.52
N THR A 45 15.02 -17.08 -32.15
CA THR A 45 16.16 -17.14 -31.23
C THR A 45 15.74 -17.62 -29.83
N ASP A 46 16.66 -18.24 -29.09
CA ASP A 46 16.42 -18.59 -27.68
C ASP A 46 16.21 -17.34 -26.82
N PHE A 47 16.83 -16.21 -27.21
CA PHE A 47 16.58 -14.89 -26.63
C PHE A 47 15.09 -14.52 -26.73
N GLU A 48 14.51 -14.55 -27.94
CA GLU A 48 13.10 -14.22 -28.17
C GLU A 48 12.16 -15.13 -27.36
N LYS A 49 12.37 -16.45 -27.42
CA LYS A 49 11.55 -17.41 -26.69
C LYS A 49 11.58 -17.15 -25.18
N ARG A 50 12.77 -16.93 -24.61
CA ARG A 50 12.96 -16.66 -23.18
C ARG A 50 12.29 -15.35 -22.78
N THR A 51 12.53 -14.28 -23.53
CA THR A 51 11.91 -12.98 -23.28
C THR A 51 10.39 -13.05 -23.30
N ILE A 52 9.81 -13.71 -24.32
CA ILE A 52 8.36 -13.90 -24.41
C ILE A 52 7.83 -14.68 -23.21
N SER A 53 8.50 -15.77 -22.83
CA SER A 53 8.12 -16.57 -21.65
C SER A 53 8.13 -15.74 -20.37
N THR A 54 9.21 -14.98 -20.13
CA THR A 54 9.35 -14.14 -18.93
C THR A 54 8.29 -13.04 -18.86
N VAL A 55 8.00 -12.37 -19.98
CA VAL A 55 6.97 -11.33 -20.02
C VAL A 55 5.57 -11.92 -19.82
N ARG A 56 5.28 -13.11 -20.37
CA ARG A 56 4.01 -13.80 -20.15
C ARG A 56 3.84 -14.21 -18.69
N GLU A 57 4.84 -14.83 -18.09
CA GLU A 57 4.82 -15.25 -16.68
C GLU A 57 4.65 -14.04 -15.76
N PHE A 58 5.36 -12.94 -16.02
CA PHE A 58 5.17 -11.69 -15.28
C PHE A 58 3.72 -11.18 -15.40
N ASN A 59 3.15 -11.17 -16.61
CA ASN A 59 1.79 -10.74 -16.84
C ASN A 59 0.75 -11.65 -16.15
N GLU A 60 0.97 -12.97 -16.14
CA GLU A 60 0.13 -13.92 -15.43
C GLU A 60 0.14 -13.65 -13.91
N ASN A 61 1.34 -13.54 -13.33
CA ASN A 61 1.52 -13.23 -11.91
C ASN A 61 0.93 -11.85 -11.53
N LEU A 62 1.06 -10.85 -12.41
CA LEU A 62 0.49 -9.53 -12.21
C LEU A 62 -1.04 -9.58 -12.21
N ASN A 63 -1.65 -10.27 -13.17
CA ASN A 63 -3.11 -10.42 -13.22
C ASN A 63 -3.65 -11.21 -12.02
N GLU A 64 -2.93 -12.25 -11.58
CA GLU A 64 -3.27 -12.96 -10.34
C GLU A 64 -3.21 -12.02 -9.13
N HIS A 65 -2.17 -11.18 -9.03
CA HIS A 65 -2.03 -10.20 -7.95
C HIS A 65 -3.15 -9.16 -7.96
N ILE A 66 -3.46 -8.55 -9.11
CA ILE A 66 -4.54 -7.57 -9.26
C ILE A 66 -5.90 -8.22 -8.93
N GLY A 67 -6.06 -9.51 -9.22
CA GLY A 67 -7.25 -10.28 -8.85
C GLY A 67 -7.51 -10.36 -7.34
N LYS A 68 -6.46 -10.24 -6.50
CA LYS A 68 -6.52 -10.43 -5.04
C LYS A 68 -6.97 -9.20 -4.24
N PHE A 69 -7.21 -8.06 -4.89
CA PHE A 69 -7.72 -6.87 -4.22
C PHE A 69 -8.64 -6.02 -5.09
N ARG A 70 -9.39 -5.11 -4.47
CA ARG A 70 -10.15 -4.06 -5.16
C ARG A 70 -9.88 -2.72 -4.48
N VAL A 71 -9.76 -1.68 -5.30
CA VAL A 71 -9.69 -0.30 -4.84
C VAL A 71 -10.83 0.47 -5.48
N LYS A 72 -11.63 1.16 -4.67
CA LYS A 72 -12.67 2.08 -5.13
C LYS A 72 -12.41 3.45 -4.55
N VAL A 73 -11.96 4.39 -5.39
CA VAL A 73 -11.87 5.80 -5.01
C VAL A 73 -13.29 6.36 -4.85
N ILE A 74 -13.57 6.97 -3.69
CA ILE A 74 -14.85 7.59 -3.35
C ILE A 74 -14.82 9.09 -3.65
N GLY A 75 -13.65 9.72 -3.49
CA GLY A 75 -13.45 11.17 -3.68
C GLY A 75 -13.20 11.88 -2.36
N LYS A 76 -13.58 13.16 -2.27
CA LYS A 76 -13.37 13.98 -1.06
C LYS A 76 -14.16 13.43 0.13
N SER A 77 -13.53 13.43 1.30
CA SER A 77 -14.05 12.97 2.58
C SER A 77 -13.31 13.68 3.71
N GLU A 78 -13.70 13.41 4.94
CA GLU A 78 -13.03 13.93 6.14
C GLU A 78 -12.54 12.76 7.02
N LEU A 79 -11.35 12.93 7.60
CA LEU A 79 -10.85 12.13 8.71
C LEU A 79 -11.42 12.68 10.01
N THR A 80 -12.05 11.84 10.82
CA THR A 80 -12.63 12.24 12.10
C THR A 80 -11.58 12.35 13.19
N SER A 81 -11.68 13.37 14.04
CA SER A 81 -10.78 13.51 15.19
C SER A 81 -11.07 12.44 16.26
N THR A 82 -10.02 11.94 16.91
CA THR A 82 -10.13 11.05 18.07
C THR A 82 -8.90 11.16 18.98
N TYR A 83 -9.05 10.80 20.25
CA TYR A 83 -7.89 10.51 21.10
C TYR A 83 -7.50 9.04 20.91
N CYS A 84 -6.21 8.74 20.82
CA CYS A 84 -5.76 7.37 20.59
C CYS A 84 -4.53 6.99 21.43
N ALA A 85 -4.51 5.72 21.84
CA ALA A 85 -3.33 5.03 22.32
C ALA A 85 -2.59 4.42 21.12
N TYR A 86 -1.28 4.56 21.05
CA TYR A 86 -0.53 4.11 19.88
C TYR A 86 0.88 3.61 20.21
N VAL A 87 1.41 2.83 19.28
CA VAL A 87 2.83 2.47 19.19
C VAL A 87 3.38 2.96 17.86
N SER A 88 4.64 3.38 17.83
CA SER A 88 5.31 3.80 16.59
C SER A 88 6.15 2.65 16.03
N VAL A 89 6.05 2.42 14.72
CA VAL A 89 6.76 1.33 14.03
C VAL A 89 7.46 1.89 12.79
N LYS A 90 8.74 1.54 12.62
CA LYS A 90 9.51 1.79 11.40
C LYS A 90 9.71 0.50 10.63
N THR A 91 9.35 0.47 9.36
CA THR A 91 9.44 -0.74 8.52
C THR A 91 9.32 -0.38 7.03
N THR A 92 9.20 -1.38 6.17
CA THR A 92 8.84 -1.19 4.75
C THR A 92 7.32 -1.25 4.57
N GLN A 93 6.81 -0.82 3.41
CA GLN A 93 5.37 -0.93 3.13
C GLN A 93 4.86 -2.38 3.27
N PHE A 94 5.66 -3.35 2.81
CA PHE A 94 5.36 -4.77 2.96
C PHE A 94 5.39 -5.25 4.42
N GLY A 95 6.32 -4.71 5.23
CA GLY A 95 6.46 -5.06 6.64
C GLY A 95 5.38 -4.50 7.56
N LYS A 96 4.62 -3.50 7.10
CA LYS A 96 3.53 -2.81 7.82
C LYS A 96 2.54 -3.76 8.49
N ALA A 97 1.98 -4.72 7.76
CA ALA A 97 1.00 -5.64 8.31
C ALA A 97 1.60 -6.53 9.42
N LYS A 98 2.86 -6.95 9.26
CA LYS A 98 3.58 -7.71 10.28
C LYS A 98 3.83 -6.88 11.53
N GLY A 99 4.18 -5.59 11.36
CA GLY A 99 4.32 -4.65 12.48
C GLY A 99 3.03 -4.46 13.26
N MET A 100 1.89 -4.35 12.56
CA MET A 100 0.57 -4.32 13.20
C MET A 100 0.30 -5.63 13.97
N MET A 101 0.52 -6.79 13.34
CA MET A 101 0.30 -8.09 13.99
C MET A 101 1.14 -8.29 15.26
N TYR A 102 2.39 -7.81 15.27
CA TYR A 102 3.27 -7.91 16.44
C TYR A 102 2.77 -7.05 17.61
N ASN A 103 2.28 -5.85 17.33
CA ASN A 103 1.88 -4.89 18.35
C ASN A 103 0.40 -5.01 18.78
N TYR A 104 -0.42 -5.66 17.97
CA TYR A 104 -1.86 -5.86 18.24
C TYR A 104 -2.13 -6.53 19.60
N PRO A 105 -1.45 -7.63 20.00
CA PRO A 105 -1.65 -8.23 21.32
C PRO A 105 -1.24 -7.32 22.48
N LEU A 106 -0.16 -6.53 22.31
CA LEU A 106 0.34 -5.61 23.33
C LEU A 106 -0.72 -4.55 23.64
N LEU A 107 -1.21 -3.85 22.61
CA LEU A 107 -2.23 -2.81 22.74
C LEU A 107 -3.53 -3.37 23.33
N ASN A 108 -4.04 -4.48 22.77
CA ASN A 108 -5.25 -5.10 23.29
C ASN A 108 -5.12 -5.51 24.77
N THR A 109 -3.99 -6.09 25.15
CA THR A 109 -3.78 -6.57 26.51
C THR A 109 -3.69 -5.43 27.51
N ILE A 110 -2.91 -4.38 27.18
CA ILE A 110 -2.76 -3.23 28.09
C ILE A 110 -4.09 -2.49 28.23
N LEU A 111 -4.77 -2.20 27.13
CA LEU A 111 -6.02 -1.44 27.16
C LEU A 111 -7.13 -2.22 27.87
N ALA A 112 -7.30 -3.52 27.56
CA ALA A 112 -8.33 -4.33 28.20
C ALA A 112 -8.08 -4.57 29.70
N LYS A 113 -6.84 -4.88 30.10
CA LYS A 113 -6.50 -5.11 31.53
C LYS A 113 -6.73 -3.88 32.40
N ASN A 114 -6.58 -2.68 31.83
CA ASN A 114 -6.77 -1.42 32.54
C ASN A 114 -8.17 -0.83 32.34
N GLY A 115 -9.11 -1.58 31.77
CA GLY A 115 -10.49 -1.15 31.58
C GLY A 115 -10.64 0.08 30.67
N ILE A 116 -9.71 0.29 29.74
CA ILE A 116 -9.76 1.43 28.83
C ILE A 116 -10.83 1.19 27.77
N GLU A 117 -11.80 2.08 27.71
CA GLU A 117 -12.90 2.02 26.74
C GLU A 117 -12.44 2.49 25.35
N LEU A 118 -12.68 1.64 24.35
CA LEU A 118 -12.40 1.96 22.95
C LEU A 118 -13.61 2.65 22.32
N ASN A 119 -13.39 3.70 21.52
CA ASN A 119 -14.46 4.45 20.85
C ASN A 119 -14.38 4.42 19.31
N GLY A 120 -13.61 3.47 18.76
CA GLY A 120 -13.41 3.41 17.31
C GLY A 120 -12.61 2.20 16.85
N ARG A 121 -12.33 2.17 15.55
CA ARG A 121 -11.59 1.08 14.90
C ARG A 121 -10.09 1.37 14.92
N PRO A 122 -9.23 0.34 15.08
CA PRO A 122 -7.80 0.52 14.90
C PRO A 122 -7.47 1.10 13.53
N PHE A 123 -6.49 2.00 13.51
CA PHE A 123 -6.03 2.63 12.29
C PHE A 123 -4.51 2.82 12.32
N ILE A 124 -3.90 3.02 11.16
CA ILE A 124 -2.52 3.48 11.06
C ILE A 124 -2.48 4.89 10.50
N GLU A 125 -1.62 5.72 11.04
CA GLU A 125 -1.25 7.02 10.47
C GLU A 125 0.21 6.92 10.04
N ILE A 126 0.48 7.04 8.74
CA ILE A 126 1.85 7.16 8.24
C ILE A 126 2.37 8.53 8.68
N THR A 127 3.53 8.55 9.35
CA THR A 127 4.15 9.78 9.86
C THR A 127 5.38 10.17 9.05
N GLN A 128 6.04 9.20 8.41
CA GLN A 128 7.12 9.42 7.45
C GLN A 128 7.03 8.39 6.32
N TRP A 129 7.36 8.82 5.10
CA TRP A 129 7.43 7.93 3.94
C TRP A 129 8.59 8.33 3.03
N ASP A 130 9.60 7.47 2.97
CA ASP A 130 10.69 7.52 2.01
C ASP A 130 10.45 6.47 0.93
N LYS A 131 10.11 6.94 -0.27
CA LYS A 131 9.82 6.10 -1.44
C LYS A 131 11.09 5.58 -2.12
N GLU A 132 12.23 6.25 -1.95
CA GLU A 132 13.49 5.82 -2.57
C GLU A 132 14.05 4.58 -1.88
N THR A 133 13.92 4.52 -0.55
CA THR A 133 14.43 3.41 0.26
C THR A 133 13.35 2.41 0.70
N ASP A 134 12.10 2.59 0.28
CA ASP A 134 10.92 1.84 0.73
C ASP A 134 10.81 1.78 2.27
N SER A 135 10.95 2.95 2.91
CA SER A 135 10.87 3.09 4.36
C SER A 135 9.64 3.90 4.76
N ILE A 136 8.88 3.38 5.72
CA ILE A 136 7.78 4.09 6.36
C ILE A 136 7.96 4.09 7.88
N GLU A 137 7.53 5.18 8.49
CA GLU A 137 7.23 5.22 9.92
C GLU A 137 5.73 5.45 10.07
N TYR A 138 5.10 4.73 10.98
CA TYR A 138 3.68 4.86 11.23
C TYR A 138 3.33 4.65 12.69
N ASP A 139 2.24 5.29 13.10
CA ASP A 139 1.64 5.09 14.41
C ASP A 139 0.44 4.16 14.29
N PHE A 140 0.51 3.00 14.96
CA PHE A 140 -0.62 2.08 15.05
C PHE A 140 -1.52 2.48 16.21
N CYS A 141 -2.68 3.04 15.88
CA CYS A 141 -3.53 3.77 16.80
C CYS A 141 -4.80 2.99 17.14
N TYR A 142 -5.14 2.99 18.43
CA TYR A 142 -6.40 2.51 18.97
C TYR A 142 -7.18 3.72 19.50
N PRO A 143 -8.33 4.06 18.90
CA PRO A 143 -9.21 5.09 19.44
C PRO A 143 -9.71 4.73 20.83
N ILE A 144 -9.55 5.64 21.79
CA ILE A 144 -9.99 5.48 23.17
C ILE A 144 -10.77 6.69 23.65
N ILE A 145 -11.64 6.48 24.64
CA ILE A 145 -12.20 7.59 25.42
C ILE A 145 -11.11 8.07 26.38
N LYS A 146 -10.79 9.37 26.32
CA LYS A 146 -9.79 9.97 27.20
C LYS A 146 -10.26 9.90 28.65
N SER A 147 -9.42 9.34 29.51
CA SER A 147 -9.64 9.23 30.96
C SER A 147 -8.54 9.96 31.73
N ASP A 148 -8.79 10.20 33.02
CA ASP A 148 -7.82 10.83 33.92
C ASP A 148 -6.65 9.90 34.29
N SER A 149 -6.84 8.60 34.15
CA SER A 149 -5.83 7.57 34.39
C SER A 149 -5.66 6.71 33.15
N LEU A 150 -4.48 6.77 32.54
CA LEU A 150 -4.07 5.96 31.41
C LEU A 150 -2.84 5.13 31.80
N PRO A 151 -2.78 3.85 31.38
CA PRO A 151 -1.65 3.00 31.73
C PRO A 151 -0.36 3.49 31.10
N ALA A 152 0.72 3.44 31.88
CA ALA A 152 2.07 3.71 31.39
C ALA A 152 2.73 2.41 30.91
N HIS A 153 3.32 2.44 29.72
CA HIS A 153 4.16 1.38 29.20
C HIS A 153 5.22 2.00 28.27
N PRO A 154 6.48 1.52 28.26
CA PRO A 154 7.57 2.14 27.49
C PRO A 154 7.24 2.36 26.00
N ASP A 155 6.57 1.39 25.40
CA ASP A 155 6.21 1.43 23.97
C ASP A 155 4.85 2.11 23.70
N LEU A 156 4.04 2.36 24.74
CA LEU A 156 2.70 2.92 24.60
C LEU A 156 2.70 4.43 24.77
N LYS A 157 2.15 5.12 23.78
CA LYS A 157 2.00 6.58 23.77
C LYS A 157 0.55 6.96 23.53
N TYR A 158 0.23 8.23 23.74
CA TYR A 158 -1.11 8.76 23.54
C TYR A 158 -1.04 10.10 22.81
N LYS A 159 -1.97 10.33 21.88
CA LYS A 159 -2.05 11.60 21.15
C LYS A 159 -3.49 11.93 20.78
N GLN A 160 -3.74 13.22 20.54
CA GLN A 160 -4.92 13.66 19.83
C GLN A 160 -4.65 13.53 18.32
N PHE A 161 -5.48 12.74 17.64
CA PHE A 161 -5.55 12.70 16.19
C PHE A 161 -6.60 13.73 15.74
N ASN A 162 -6.17 14.77 15.02
CA ASN A 162 -7.04 15.87 14.60
C ASN A 162 -7.77 15.54 13.30
N SER A 163 -8.97 16.11 13.12
CA SER A 163 -9.69 15.97 11.86
C SER A 163 -8.98 16.70 10.72
N ARG A 164 -9.10 16.14 9.51
CA ARG A 164 -8.47 16.67 8.29
C ARG A 164 -9.29 16.30 7.06
N ASN A 165 -9.38 17.21 6.08
CA ASN A 165 -9.91 16.86 4.77
C ASN A 165 -8.97 15.87 4.05
N ALA A 166 -9.54 14.91 3.34
CA ALA A 166 -8.79 13.85 2.67
C ALA A 166 -9.52 13.35 1.41
N LEU A 167 -8.80 12.71 0.50
CA LEU A 167 -9.41 11.79 -0.46
C LEU A 167 -9.58 10.43 0.19
N LYS A 168 -10.72 9.78 -0.06
CA LYS A 168 -11.05 8.46 0.47
C LYS A 168 -11.10 7.41 -0.64
N ALA A 169 -10.52 6.25 -0.37
CA ALA A 169 -10.75 5.02 -1.11
C ALA A 169 -11.20 3.90 -0.18
N ILE A 170 -11.97 2.97 -0.72
CA ILE A 170 -12.26 1.69 -0.08
C ILE A 170 -11.32 0.65 -0.67
N TYR A 171 -10.55 0.01 0.20
CA TYR A 171 -9.70 -1.12 -0.14
C TYR A 171 -10.34 -2.41 0.34
N ASN A 172 -10.34 -3.42 -0.53
CA ASN A 172 -10.80 -4.77 -0.25
C ASN A 172 -9.70 -5.76 -0.60
N GLY A 173 -9.19 -6.52 0.36
CA GLY A 173 -8.07 -7.44 0.13
C GLY A 173 -7.21 -7.64 1.37
N ASN A 174 -6.09 -8.35 1.20
CA ASN A 174 -5.12 -8.52 2.29
C ASN A 174 -4.46 -7.16 2.63
N TYR A 175 -4.41 -6.78 3.91
CA TYR A 175 -3.84 -5.49 4.34
C TYR A 175 -2.31 -5.38 4.15
N ILE A 176 -1.61 -6.46 3.80
CA ILE A 176 -0.22 -6.40 3.33
C ILE A 176 -0.12 -5.50 2.09
N THR A 177 -1.15 -5.50 1.24
CA THR A 177 -1.17 -4.80 -0.06
C THR A 177 -2.14 -3.61 -0.07
N SER A 178 -2.54 -3.10 1.10
CA SER A 178 -3.43 -1.94 1.16
C SER A 178 -2.77 -0.63 0.71
N ASP A 179 -1.43 -0.60 0.62
CA ASP A 179 -0.66 0.50 0.03
C ASP A 179 -1.04 0.76 -1.44
N ARG A 180 -1.57 -0.24 -2.15
CA ARG A 180 -2.08 -0.06 -3.54
C ARG A 180 -3.17 1.01 -3.62
N ALA A 181 -3.95 1.19 -2.55
CA ALA A 181 -4.92 2.26 -2.47
C ALA A 181 -4.29 3.64 -2.24
N TRP A 182 -3.11 3.73 -1.60
CA TRP A 182 -2.36 4.98 -1.48
C TRP A 182 -2.00 5.50 -2.87
N TYR A 183 -1.34 4.65 -3.67
CA TYR A 183 -0.97 5.00 -5.04
C TYR A 183 -2.17 5.32 -5.93
N ALA A 184 -3.29 4.61 -5.77
CA ALA A 184 -4.52 4.90 -6.49
C ALA A 184 -5.10 6.28 -6.12
N LEU A 185 -5.05 6.67 -4.85
CA LEU A 185 -5.50 7.99 -4.39
C LEU A 185 -4.58 9.10 -4.87
N MET A 186 -3.26 8.88 -4.83
CA MET A 186 -2.28 9.83 -5.35
C MET A 186 -2.47 10.06 -6.86
N HIS A 187 -2.60 8.98 -7.63
CA HIS A 187 -2.86 9.07 -9.06
C HIS A 187 -4.18 9.80 -9.36
N TYR A 188 -5.23 9.52 -8.58
CA TYR A 188 -6.49 10.24 -8.69
C TYR A 188 -6.31 11.73 -8.37
N ALA A 189 -5.56 12.08 -7.32
CA ALA A 189 -5.30 13.46 -6.94
C ALA A 189 -4.56 14.21 -8.04
N GLU A 190 -3.48 13.62 -8.58
CA GLU A 190 -2.68 14.17 -9.69
C GLU A 190 -3.53 14.40 -10.94
N LYS A 191 -4.36 13.42 -11.33
CA LYS A 191 -5.25 13.53 -12.51
C LYS A 191 -6.30 14.65 -12.38
N ASN A 192 -6.63 15.05 -11.14
CA ASN A 192 -7.65 16.05 -10.85
C ASN A 192 -7.06 17.34 -10.28
N ASP A 193 -5.73 17.54 -10.36
CA ASP A 193 -5.03 18.72 -9.85
C ASP A 193 -5.32 19.02 -8.35
N ILE A 194 -5.41 17.97 -7.53
CA ILE A 194 -5.68 18.06 -6.09
C ILE A 194 -4.35 17.97 -5.34
N GLU A 195 -4.00 18.98 -4.53
CA GLU A 195 -2.83 18.92 -3.67
C GLU A 195 -3.07 18.04 -2.43
N PHE A 196 -2.08 17.22 -2.07
CA PHE A 196 -2.16 16.27 -0.98
C PHE A 196 -0.87 16.20 -0.16
N ILE A 197 -0.95 15.50 0.97
CA ILE A 197 0.17 15.15 1.84
C ILE A 197 0.40 13.65 1.72
N ASP A 198 1.65 13.26 1.46
CA ASP A 198 2.10 11.87 1.26
C ASP A 198 2.13 11.05 2.57
N LEU A 199 1.13 11.23 3.43
CA LEU A 199 1.04 10.61 4.76
C LEU A 199 -0.36 10.00 4.92
N PRO A 200 -0.63 8.86 4.26
CA PRO A 200 -1.95 8.25 4.26
C PRO A 200 -2.34 7.71 5.64
N VAL A 201 -3.64 7.56 5.84
CA VAL A 201 -4.25 6.96 7.03
C VAL A 201 -5.10 5.76 6.59
N GLU A 202 -4.97 4.63 7.28
CA GLU A 202 -5.79 3.45 7.00
C GLU A 202 -6.60 3.05 8.22
N VAL A 203 -7.92 2.93 8.06
CA VAL A 203 -8.85 2.48 9.10
C VAL A 203 -9.33 1.07 8.77
N PHE A 204 -9.09 0.09 9.66
CA PHE A 204 -9.36 -1.31 9.39
C PHE A 204 -10.72 -1.74 9.91
N HIS A 205 -11.58 -2.29 9.05
CA HIS A 205 -12.95 -2.66 9.44
C HIS A 205 -13.07 -4.09 9.95
N ASN A 206 -12.30 -5.00 9.38
CA ASN A 206 -12.35 -6.42 9.68
C ASN A 206 -11.06 -6.85 10.36
N ASN A 207 -11.15 -7.85 11.23
CA ASN A 207 -9.98 -8.51 11.83
C ASN A 207 -9.51 -9.64 10.89
N PRO A 208 -8.33 -9.52 10.23
CA PRO A 208 -7.80 -10.53 9.31
C PRO A 208 -7.61 -11.91 9.96
N ASN A 209 -7.49 -11.96 11.29
CA ASN A 209 -7.25 -13.21 12.03
C ASN A 209 -8.46 -14.16 12.04
N MET A 210 -9.61 -13.75 11.50
CA MET A 210 -10.85 -14.54 11.46
C MET A 210 -10.90 -15.55 10.29
N GLY A 211 -9.90 -15.57 9.39
CA GLY A 211 -9.75 -16.62 8.38
C GLY A 211 -10.71 -16.57 7.18
N ASP A 212 -11.43 -15.45 7.02
CA ASP A 212 -12.33 -15.22 5.88
C ASP A 212 -11.57 -14.92 4.56
N ASP A 213 -12.28 -14.99 3.43
CA ASP A 213 -11.81 -14.51 2.14
C ASP A 213 -11.31 -13.05 2.24
N ALA A 214 -10.04 -12.82 1.87
CA ALA A 214 -9.38 -11.54 1.98
C ALA A 214 -10.09 -10.42 1.20
N LEU A 215 -10.80 -10.73 0.12
CA LEU A 215 -11.58 -9.74 -0.63
C LEU A 215 -12.74 -9.15 0.19
N LYS A 216 -13.19 -9.84 1.25
CA LYS A 216 -14.19 -9.32 2.18
C LYS A 216 -13.59 -8.39 3.23
N TRP A 217 -12.26 -8.38 3.40
CA TRP A 217 -11.61 -7.53 4.38
C TRP A 217 -11.56 -6.10 3.86
N LYS A 218 -12.24 -5.20 4.57
CA LYS A 218 -12.37 -3.80 4.19
C LYS A 218 -11.42 -2.92 5.00
N ALA A 219 -10.70 -2.05 4.30
CA ALA A 219 -10.03 -0.89 4.91
C ALA A 219 -10.51 0.40 4.23
N GLU A 220 -10.66 1.45 5.02
CA GLU A 220 -10.87 2.80 4.51
C GLU A 220 -9.55 3.53 4.50
N ILE A 221 -9.17 4.00 3.32
CA ILE A 221 -7.86 4.57 3.05
C ILE A 221 -8.07 6.04 2.77
N TYR A 222 -7.33 6.88 3.47
CA TYR A 222 -7.43 8.32 3.39
C TYR A 222 -6.07 8.90 2.98
N LEU A 223 -6.08 9.78 2.00
CA LEU A 223 -4.92 10.58 1.60
C LEU A 223 -5.21 12.03 2.00
N PRO A 224 -4.61 12.56 3.08
CA PRO A 224 -4.87 13.90 3.56
C PRO A 224 -4.61 14.95 2.48
N LEU A 225 -5.52 15.93 2.38
CA LEU A 225 -5.33 17.08 1.51
C LEU A 225 -4.38 18.06 2.18
N LYS A 226 -3.58 18.76 1.37
CA LYS A 226 -2.91 19.96 1.83
C LYS A 226 -4.01 21.02 1.96
N ASN A 227 -4.19 21.60 3.16
CA ASN A 227 -5.30 22.50 3.45
C ASN A 227 -5.56 23.48 2.29
N MET A 228 -6.78 23.49 1.75
CA MET A 228 -7.28 24.60 0.91
C MET A 228 -7.87 25.69 1.81
N ASP A 229 -7.16 26.03 2.89
CA ASP A 229 -7.53 27.15 3.77
C ASP A 229 -6.52 28.29 3.54
N GLU A 230 -6.76 29.04 2.48
CA GLU A 230 -6.77 30.51 2.51
C GLU A 230 -8.11 31.00 1.95
#